data_AF-A0AAP3A3R2-F1
#
_entry.id   AF-A0AAP3A3R2-F1
#
_cell.length_a   1.000
_cell.length_b   1.000
_cell.length_c   1.000
_cell.angle_alpha   90.00
_cell.angle_beta   90.00
_cell.angle_gamma   90.00
#
_symmetry.space_group_name_H-M   'P 1'
#
loop_
_entity.id
_entity.type
_entity.pdbx_description
1 polymer ?
#
loop_
_entity_poly.entity_id
_entity_poly.type
_entity_poly.pdbx_seq_one_letter_code
_entity_poly.pdbx_strand_id
1 'polypeptide(L)'
;SVDIFASPSEGDFQSQLQLFEDLSNKNYKGIAFAPLSSVNLVMPVARAWKKGIYLVNLDEKIDMDNLKKAGGNVEAFVTTDNVAVGAKGASFIIDKLG
;
A
#
# COMPACT_ATOMS: atom_id res chain seq x y z
N SER A 1 18.66 -8.38 4.66
CA SER A 1 18.72 -6.91 4.47
C SER A 1 17.34 -6.41 4.14
N VAL A 2 17.10 -5.12 4.29
CA VAL A 2 15.86 -4.44 3.86
C VAL A 2 16.28 -3.29 2.96
N ASP A 3 15.61 -3.17 1.82
CA ASP A 3 15.82 -2.09 0.86
C ASP A 3 14.57 -1.21 0.81
N ILE A 4 14.75 0.11 0.74
CA ILE A 4 13.66 1.10 0.79
C ILE A 4 13.62 1.84 -0.54
N PHE A 5 12.43 1.94 -1.12
CA PHE A 5 12.18 2.63 -2.38
C PHE A 5 10.95 3.53 -2.24
N ALA A 6 10.89 4.59 -3.05
CA ALA A 6 9.76 5.50 -3.10
C ALA A 6 9.49 5.91 -4.55
N SER A 7 8.24 6.28 -4.85
CA SER A 7 7.91 6.98 -6.09
C SER A 7 8.52 8.39 -6.06
N PRO A 8 8.78 9.02 -7.23
CA PRO A 8 9.30 10.39 -7.28
C PRO A 8 8.35 11.43 -6.68
N SER A 9 7.04 11.18 -6.74
CA SER A 9 6.00 12.05 -6.15
C SER A 9 4.69 11.30 -5.89
N GLU A 10 3.76 11.94 -5.18
CA GLU A 10 2.45 11.41 -4.80
C GLU A 10 1.49 11.21 -5.99
N GLY A 11 1.66 11.99 -7.07
CA GLY A 11 0.85 11.85 -8.28
C GLY A 11 1.43 10.89 -9.34
N ASP A 12 2.61 10.33 -9.08
CA ASP A 12 3.33 9.52 -10.07
C ASP A 12 3.02 8.03 -9.92
N PHE A 13 1.76 7.69 -10.21
CA PHE A 13 1.26 6.31 -10.17
C PHE A 13 2.03 5.37 -11.10
N GLN A 14 2.45 5.88 -12.27
CA GLN A 14 3.14 5.07 -13.28
C GLN A 14 4.53 4.67 -12.80
N SER A 15 5.29 5.60 -12.20
CA SER A 15 6.60 5.27 -11.63
C SER A 15 6.47 4.29 -10.45
N GLN A 16 5.44 4.43 -9.60
CA GLN A 16 5.21 3.45 -8.53
C GLN A 16 4.86 2.06 -9.08
N LEU A 17 4.02 2.00 -10.11
CA LEU A 17 3.67 0.76 -10.79
C LEU A 17 4.91 0.05 -11.32
N GLN A 18 5.73 0.75 -12.11
CA GLN A 18 6.96 0.20 -12.68
C GLN A 18 7.93 -0.27 -11.60
N LEU A 19 8.14 0.54 -10.57
CA LEU A 19 8.97 0.20 -9.43
C LEU A 19 8.50 -1.11 -8.77
N PHE A 20 7.20 -1.25 -8.50
CA PHE A 20 6.68 -2.47 -7.88
C PHE A 20 6.89 -3.69 -8.77
N GLU A 21 6.68 -3.57 -10.08
CA GLU A 21 6.91 -4.66 -11.04
C GLU A 21 8.38 -5.07 -11.09
N ASP A 22 9.30 -4.11 -11.13
CA ASP A 22 10.73 -4.35 -11.12
C ASP A 22 11.16 -5.07 -9.83
N LEU A 23 10.67 -4.62 -8.67
CA LEU A 23 10.94 -5.27 -7.38
C LEU A 23 10.34 -6.68 -7.31
N SER A 24 9.16 -6.89 -7.90
CA SER A 24 8.49 -8.21 -7.97
C SER A 24 9.17 -9.20 -8.95
N ASN A 25 10.14 -8.73 -9.73
CA ASN A 25 11.00 -9.55 -10.58
C ASN A 25 12.38 -9.83 -9.94
N LYS A 26 12.69 -9.20 -8.80
CA LYS A 26 13.90 -9.47 -8.02
C LYS A 26 13.67 -10.63 -7.03
N ASN A 27 14.75 -11.13 -6.44
CA ASN A 27 14.73 -12.26 -5.50
C ASN A 27 14.33 -11.87 -4.06
N TYR A 28 13.38 -10.95 -3.88
CA TYR A 28 12.85 -10.64 -2.57
C TYR A 28 11.89 -11.73 -2.09
N LYS A 29 11.94 -12.05 -0.79
CA LYS A 29 10.99 -12.96 -0.15
C LYS A 29 9.63 -12.31 0.08
N GLY A 30 9.62 -11.00 0.30
CA GLY A 30 8.39 -10.24 0.50
C GLY A 30 8.56 -8.76 0.20
N ILE A 31 7.43 -8.09 0.03
CA ILE A 31 7.33 -6.65 -0.24
C ILE A 31 6.23 -6.07 0.66
N ALA A 32 6.60 -5.09 1.48
CA ALA A 32 5.64 -4.22 2.13
C ALA A 32 5.46 -2.96 1.27
N PHE A 33 4.23 -2.55 1.01
CA PHE A 33 3.94 -1.47 0.06
C PHE A 33 2.80 -0.56 0.54
N ALA A 34 2.95 0.74 0.31
CA ALA A 34 1.91 1.74 0.48
C ALA A 34 1.48 2.24 -0.91
N PRO A 35 0.30 1.84 -1.42
CA PRO A 35 -0.14 2.22 -2.76
C PRO A 35 -0.52 3.71 -2.80
N LEU A 36 -0.20 4.41 -3.89
CA LEU A 36 -0.61 5.81 -4.07
C LEU A 36 -2.13 5.95 -4.30
N SER A 37 -2.81 4.89 -4.72
CA SER A 37 -4.27 4.81 -4.75
C SER A 37 -4.75 3.40 -4.50
N SER A 38 -6.01 3.23 -4.14
CA SER A 38 -6.58 1.89 -3.90
C SER A 38 -6.50 0.94 -5.10
N VAL A 39 -6.36 1.44 -6.34
CA VAL A 39 -6.44 0.62 -7.56
C VAL A 39 -5.13 0.44 -8.31
N ASN A 40 -4.17 1.36 -8.21
CA ASN A 40 -3.00 1.39 -9.11
C ASN A 40 -2.13 0.13 -9.03
N LEU A 41 -2.05 -0.48 -7.83
CA LEU A 41 -1.22 -1.67 -7.60
C LEU A 41 -2.01 -3.00 -7.60
N VAL A 42 -3.32 -3.01 -7.86
CA VAL A 42 -4.13 -4.26 -7.79
C VAL A 42 -3.56 -5.37 -8.67
N MET A 43 -3.30 -5.07 -9.94
CA MET A 43 -2.80 -6.04 -10.90
C MET A 43 -1.34 -6.50 -10.64
N PRO A 44 -0.37 -5.62 -10.36
CA PRO A 44 1.00 -6.05 -10.05
C PRO A 44 1.08 -6.83 -8.72
N VAL A 45 0.31 -6.46 -7.70
CA VAL A 45 0.23 -7.21 -6.42
C VAL A 45 -0.33 -8.61 -6.67
N ALA A 46 -1.39 -8.75 -7.47
CA ALA A 46 -1.92 -10.06 -7.83
C ALA A 46 -0.90 -10.94 -8.57
N ARG A 47 -0.07 -10.36 -9.44
CA ARG A 47 1.02 -11.09 -10.11
C ARG A 47 2.12 -11.50 -9.13
N ALA A 48 2.52 -10.62 -8.21
CA ALA A 48 3.51 -10.92 -7.18
C ALA A 48 3.03 -12.03 -6.23
N TRP A 49 1.77 -12.00 -5.84
CA TRP A 49 1.14 -13.04 -5.01
C TRP A 49 1.24 -14.42 -5.68
N LYS A 50 0.91 -14.51 -6.97
CA LYS A 50 1.00 -15.75 -7.76
C LYS A 50 2.44 -16.27 -7.92
N LYS A 51 3.45 -15.42 -7.73
CA LYS A 51 4.87 -15.81 -7.68
C LYS A 51 5.31 -16.32 -6.30
N GLY A 52 4.43 -16.30 -5.30
CA GLY A 52 4.73 -16.69 -3.93
C GLY A 52 5.51 -15.64 -3.14
N ILE A 53 5.46 -14.37 -3.55
CA ILE A 53 6.04 -13.26 -2.78
C ILE A 53 5.08 -12.94 -1.63
N TYR A 54 5.60 -12.83 -0.40
CA TYR A 54 4.82 -12.36 0.75
C TYR A 54 4.53 -10.86 0.65
N LEU A 55 3.26 -10.47 0.72
CA LEU A 55 2.84 -9.09 0.46
C LEU A 55 2.16 -8.48 1.69
N VAL A 56 2.59 -7.30 2.13
CA VAL A 56 1.95 -6.55 3.22
C VAL A 56 1.54 -5.17 2.72
N ASN A 57 0.25 -4.85 2.79
CA ASN A 57 -0.25 -3.52 2.46
C ASN A 57 -0.08 -2.60 3.68
N LEU A 58 0.54 -1.44 3.48
CA LEU A 58 0.71 -0.39 4.46
C LEU A 58 -0.14 0.84 4.10
N ASP A 59 -0.56 1.58 5.12
CA ASP A 59 -1.14 2.93 5.00
C ASP A 59 -2.46 2.97 4.19
N GLU A 60 -2.40 3.31 2.90
CA GLU A 60 -3.57 3.35 2.03
C GLU A 60 -4.04 1.94 1.66
N LYS A 61 -5.35 1.68 1.79
CA LYS A 61 -5.91 0.35 1.57
C LYS A 61 -6.09 0.06 0.09
N ILE A 62 -5.45 -1.00 -0.39
CA ILE A 62 -5.71 -1.52 -1.74
C ILE A 62 -7.15 -2.05 -1.86
N ASP A 63 -7.71 -1.98 -3.06
CA ASP A 63 -9.00 -2.58 -3.38
C ASP A 63 -8.92 -4.11 -3.29
N MET A 64 -9.26 -4.62 -2.10
CA MET A 64 -9.19 -6.03 -1.77
C MET A 64 -10.17 -6.88 -2.59
N ASP A 65 -11.29 -6.31 -3.05
CA ASP A 65 -12.27 -7.05 -3.82
C ASP A 65 -11.76 -7.30 -5.23
N ASN A 66 -11.20 -6.28 -5.88
CA ASN A 66 -10.58 -6.43 -7.18
C ASN A 66 -9.27 -7.23 -7.11
N LEU A 67 -8.50 -7.11 -6.01
CA LEU A 67 -7.33 -7.95 -5.77
C LEU A 67 -7.70 -9.44 -5.70
N LYS A 68 -8.75 -9.79 -4.95
CA LYS A 68 -9.26 -11.17 -4.86
C LYS A 68 -9.76 -11.68 -6.21
N LYS A 69 -10.51 -10.87 -6.96
CA LYS A 69 -10.96 -11.22 -8.33
C LYS A 69 -9.79 -11.47 -9.28
N ALA A 70 -8.69 -10.73 -9.11
CA ALA A 70 -7.46 -10.93 -9.87
C ALA A 70 -6.65 -12.18 -9.42
N GLY A 71 -7.10 -12.89 -8.37
CA GLY A 71 -6.42 -14.05 -7.79
C GLY A 71 -5.20 -13.68 -6.95
N GLY A 72 -5.20 -12.48 -6.37
CA GLY A 72 -4.18 -12.00 -5.44
C GLY A 72 -4.66 -11.94 -3.99
N ASN A 73 -3.73 -11.72 -3.08
CA ASN A 73 -4.00 -11.45 -1.68
C ASN A 73 -2.85 -10.64 -1.05
N VAL A 74 -3.03 -10.21 0.19
CA VAL A 74 -1.96 -9.72 1.07
C VAL A 74 -2.02 -10.48 2.40
N GLU A 75 -0.88 -10.65 3.04
CA GLU A 75 -0.75 -11.32 4.35
C GLU A 75 -1.32 -10.48 5.48
N ALA A 76 -1.19 -9.15 5.37
CA ALA A 76 -1.70 -8.20 6.33
C ALA A 76 -1.94 -6.84 5.69
N PHE A 77 -2.81 -6.07 6.34
CA PHE A 77 -2.97 -4.64 6.12
C PHE A 77 -2.64 -3.91 7.42
N VAL A 78 -1.64 -3.03 7.38
CA VAL A 78 -1.17 -2.28 8.55
C VAL A 78 -1.40 -0.80 8.28
N THR A 79 -2.31 -0.20 9.04
CA THR A 79 -2.67 1.21 8.91
C THR A 79 -3.07 1.79 10.28
N THR A 80 -3.30 3.10 10.31
CA THR A 80 -3.95 3.77 11.43
C THR A 80 -5.47 3.77 11.29
N ASP A 81 -6.18 3.88 12.40
CA ASP A 81 -7.59 4.25 12.37
C ASP A 81 -7.72 5.74 12.02
N ASN A 82 -7.89 6.04 10.74
CA ASN A 82 -7.95 7.41 10.24
C ASN A 82 -9.16 8.19 10.79
N VAL A 83 -10.22 7.51 11.21
CA VAL A 83 -11.36 8.16 11.88
C VAL A 83 -10.95 8.59 13.29
N ALA A 84 -10.32 7.70 14.06
CA ALA A 84 -9.84 8.03 15.39
C ALA A 84 -8.76 9.12 15.36
N VAL A 85 -7.83 9.07 14.39
CA VAL A 85 -6.80 10.11 14.18
C VAL A 85 -7.44 11.45 13.82
N GLY A 86 -8.42 11.46 12.91
CA GLY A 86 -9.17 12.67 12.55
C GLY A 86 -9.92 13.28 13.74
N ALA A 87 -10.61 12.44 14.52
CA ALA A 87 -11.30 12.88 15.73
C ALA A 87 -10.33 13.49 16.75
N LYS A 88 -9.17 12.85 16.97
CA LYS A 88 -8.13 13.37 17.87
C LYS A 88 -7.61 14.74 17.42
N GLY A 89 -7.41 14.92 16.11
CA GLY A 89 -7.02 16.21 15.53
C GLY A 89 -8.07 17.29 15.74
N ALA A 90 -9.35 16.97 15.49
CA ALA A 90 -10.46 17.90 15.70
C ALA A 90 -10.62 18.29 17.18
N SER A 91 -10.56 17.32 18.10
CA SER A 91 -10.61 17.59 19.54
C SER A 91 -9.49 18.54 19.98
N PHE A 92 -8.26 18.32 19.49
CA PHE A 92 -7.15 19.22 19.79
C PHE A 92 -7.38 20.64 19.28
N ILE A 93 -7.98 20.81 18.10
CA ILE A 93 -8.32 22.14 17.56
C ILE A 93 -9.37 22.81 18.43
N ILE A 94 -10.44 22.11 18.80
CA ILE A 94 -11.50 22.63 19.69
C ILE A 94 -10.90 23.09 21.02
N ASP A 95 -10.09 22.25 21.68
CA ASP A 95 -9.45 22.58 22.96
C ASP A 95 -8.55 23.84 22.88
N LYS A 96 -8.03 24.19 21.69
CA LYS A 96 -7.23 25.40 21.47
C LYS A 96 -8.06 26.63 21.12
N LEU A 97 -9.28 26.45 20.62
CA LEU A 97 -10.17 27.54 20.22
C LEU A 97 -11.15 27.95 21.34
N GLY A 98 -11.47 27.06 22.29
CA GLY A 98 -12.36 27.31 23.43
C GLY A 98 -13.75 26.71 23.22
#